data_AF-A0A414PFN9-F1
#
_entry.id   AF-A0A414PFN9-F1
#
_cell.length_a   1.000
_cell.length_b   1.000
_cell.length_c   1.000
_cell.angle_alpha   90.00
_cell.angle_beta   90.00
_cell.angle_gamma   90.00
#
_symmetry.space_group_name_H-M   'P 1'
#
loop_
_entity.id
_entity.type
_entity.pdbx_description
1 polymer ?
#
loop_
_entity_poly.entity_id
_entity_poly.type
_entity_poly.pdbx_seq_one_letter_code
_entity_poly.pdbx_strand_id
1 'polypeptide(L)' 'MKDRVEKAVELFKSGYNCSQSVVAAFADMYGFTQEQALRMSASFGGGIGRMRQT' A
#
# COMPACT_ATOMS: atom_id res chain seq x y z
N MET A 1 -14.43 -6.36 4.28
CA MET A 1 -13.72 -6.43 2.97
C MET A 1 -13.95 -5.15 2.16
N LYS A 2 -15.21 -4.70 2.00
CA LYS A 2 -15.58 -3.47 1.29
C LYS A 2 -14.86 -2.21 1.81
N ASP A 3 -14.87 -1.99 3.12
CA ASP A 3 -14.16 -0.85 3.76
C ASP A 3 -12.66 -0.82 3.48
N ARG A 4 -12.00 -1.98 3.40
CA ARG A 4 -10.56 -2.04 3.12
C ARG A 4 -10.24 -1.73 1.67
N VAL A 5 -11.12 -2.09 0.75
CA VAL A 5 -11.00 -1.70 -0.67
C VAL A 5 -11.15 -0.19 -0.80
N GLU A 6 -12.15 0.39 -0.15
CA GLU A 6 -12.36 1.86 -0.14
C GLU A 6 -11.15 2.58 0.47
N LYS A 7 -10.66 2.11 1.62
CA LYS A 7 -9.44 2.64 2.25
C LYS A 7 -8.21 2.55 1.34
N ALA A 8 -8.01 1.43 0.64
CA ALA A 8 -6.92 1.30 -0.32
C ALA A 8 -7.04 2.31 -1.48
N VAL A 9 -8.25 2.51 -2.00
CA VAL A 9 -8.53 3.51 -3.04
C VAL A 9 -8.26 4.92 -2.53
N GLU A 10 -8.69 5.26 -1.31
CA GLU A 10 -8.40 6.57 -0.70
C GLU A 10 -6.88 6.78 -0.54
N LEU A 11 -6.16 5.79 0.01
CA LEU A 11 -4.70 5.86 0.15
C LEU A 11 -4.00 6.08 -1.20
N PHE A 12 -4.46 5.40 -2.26
CA PHE A 12 -3.91 5.62 -3.61
C PHE A 12 -4.16 7.05 -4.11
N LYS A 13 -5.38 7.56 -3.90
CA LYS A 13 -5.74 8.95 -4.25
C LYS A 13 -4.95 9.98 -3.42
N SER A 14 -4.53 9.63 -2.21
CA SER A 14 -3.67 10.45 -1.36
C SER A 14 -2.19 10.45 -1.76
N GLY A 15 -1.81 9.74 -2.83
CA GLY A 15 -0.44 9.76 -3.39
C GLY A 15 0.46 8.59 -2.97
N TYR A 16 -0.06 7.63 -2.21
CA TYR A 16 0.68 6.39 -1.96
C TYR A 16 0.73 5.52 -3.22
N ASN A 17 1.81 4.76 -3.38
CA ASN A 17 1.93 3.87 -4.52
C ASN A 17 0.99 2.66 -4.40
N CYS A 18 0.80 1.92 -5.50
CA CYS A 18 -0.14 0.81 -5.57
C CYS A 18 0.07 -0.27 -4.50
N SER A 19 1.32 -0.55 -4.09
CA SER A 19 1.61 -1.52 -3.03
C SER A 19 1.31 -0.93 -1.65
N GLN A 20 1.77 0.31 -1.40
CA GLN A 20 1.51 1.03 -0.15
C GLN A 20 0.02 1.12 0.18
N SER A 21 -0.80 1.46 -0.81
CA SER A 21 -2.25 1.55 -0.67
C SER A 21 -2.89 0.26 -0.18
N VAL A 22 -2.49 -0.88 -0.74
CA VAL A 22 -3.05 -2.19 -0.37
C VAL A 22 -2.51 -2.65 0.98
N VAL A 23 -1.20 -2.57 1.20
CA VAL A 23 -0.57 -3.07 2.43
C VAL A 23 -1.02 -2.24 3.65
N ALA A 24 -1.12 -0.91 3.54
CA ALA A 24 -1.58 -0.06 4.63
C ALA A 24 -3.09 -0.21 4.92
N ALA A 25 -3.92 -0.58 3.94
CA ALA A 25 -5.34 -0.86 4.16
C ALA A 25 -5.58 -2.16 4.95
N PHE A 26 -4.57 -3.04 5.04
CA PHE A 26 -4.63 -4.35 5.68
C PHE A 26 -3.72 -4.44 6.93
N ALA A 27 -3.02 -3.36 7.29
CA ALA A 27 -2.03 -3.34 8.37
C ALA A 27 -2.58 -3.80 9.72
N ASP A 28 -3.83 -3.44 10.03
CA ASP A 28 -4.53 -3.76 11.27
C ASP A 28 -4.70 -5.28 11.47
N MET A 29 -4.88 -6.05 10.39
CA MET A 29 -5.07 -7.49 10.49
C MET A 29 -3.80 -8.25 10.90
N TYR A 30 -2.64 -7.64 10.69
CA TYR A 30 -1.34 -8.26 10.93
C TYR A 30 -0.58 -7.59 12.08
N GLY A 31 -1.24 -6.72 12.85
CA GLY A 31 -0.62 -6.04 13.99
C GLY A 31 0.44 -5.01 13.61
N PHE A 32 0.42 -4.51 12.36
CA PHE A 32 1.32 -3.45 11.93
C PHE A 32 0.67 -2.08 12.10
N THR A 33 1.48 -1.09 12.47
CA THR A 33 1.07 0.30 12.35
C THR A 33 0.97 0.67 10.86
N GLN A 34 0.17 1.68 10.55
CA GLN A 34 0.08 2.21 9.19
C GLN A 34 1.47 2.65 8.68
N GLU A 35 2.27 3.28 9.54
CA GLU A 35 3.62 3.71 9.19
C GLU A 35 4.53 2.53 8.82
N GLN A 36 4.51 1.45 9.61
CA GLN A 36 5.28 0.24 9.31
C GLN A 36 4.88 -0.33 7.95
N ALA A 37 3.58 -0.49 7.72
CA ALA A 37 3.03 -0.98 6.47
C ALA A 37 3.45 -0.12 5.26
N LEU A 38 3.43 1.21 5.40
CA LEU A 38 3.83 2.15 4.34
C LEU A 38 5.33 2.09 4.04
N ARG A 39 6.19 1.99 5.06
CA ARG A 39 7.65 1.89 4.87
C ARG A 39 8.04 0.55 4.24
N MET A 40 7.46 -0.55 4.69
CA MET A 40 7.75 -1.90 4.18
C MET A 40 7.38 -2.07 2.71
N SER A 41 6.34 -1.35 2.24
CA SER A 41 5.79 -1.53 0.90
C SER A 41 6.25 -0.48 -0.13
N ALA A 42 7.00 0.53 0.30
CA ALA A 42 7.43 1.66 -0.54
C ALA A 42 8.14 1.23 -1.83
N SER A 43 8.99 0.20 -1.76
CA SER A 43 9.79 -0.27 -2.91
C SER A 43 9.01 -1.10 -3.93
N PHE A 44 7.76 -1.48 -3.66
CA PHE A 44 6.98 -2.37 -4.53
C PHE A 44 5.98 -1.64 -5.44
N GLY A 45 6.07 -0.31 -5.52
CA GLY A 45 5.27 0.49 -6.45
C GLY A 45 5.66 0.23 -7.91
N GLY A 46 4.70 -0.20 -8.75
CA GLY A 46 4.95 -0.48 -10.16
C GLY A 46 5.81 -1.72 -10.42
N GLY A 47 5.83 -2.67 -9.48
CA GLY A 47 6.82 -3.76 -9.41
C GLY A 47 7.92 -3.42 -8.40
N ILE A 48 9.10 -4.03 -8.50
CA ILE A 48 10.24 -3.66 -7.64
C ILE A 48 10.82 -2.35 -8.19
N GLY A 49 10.45 -1.21 -7.62
CA GLY A 49 10.97 0.10 -8.02
C GLY A 49 10.81 0.42 -9.51
N ARG A 50 9.67 0.06 -10.11
CA ARG A 50 9.40 0.18 -11.56
C ARG A 50 10.28 -0.65 -12.51
N MET A 51 10.98 -1.68 -12.02
CA MET A 51 11.76 -2.61 -12.86
C MET A 51 10.94 -3.34 -13.94
N ARG A 52 9.61 -3.29 -13.89
CA ARG A 52 8.75 -3.82 -14.97
C ARG A 52 8.86 -3.01 -16.29
N GLN A 53 9.38 -1.78 -16.24
CA GLN A 53 9.52 -0.91 -17.42
C GLN A 53 10.93 -0.93 -18.04
N THR A 54 11.88 -1.65 -17.44
CA THR A 54 13.23 -1.93 -17.99
C THR A 54 13.24 -3.24 -18.75
#